data_AF-A0ABD2HK53-F1
#
_entry.id   AF-A0ABD2HK53-F1
#
_cell.length_a   1.000
_cell.length_b   1.000
_cell.length_c   1.000
_cell.angle_alpha   90.00
_cell.angle_beta   90.00
_cell.angle_gamma   90.00
#
_symmetry.space_group_name_H-M   'P 1'
#
loop_
_entity.id
_entity.type
_entity.pdbx_description
1 polymer ?
#
loop_
_entity_poly.entity_id
_entity_poly.type
_entity_poly.pdbx_seq_one_letter_code
_entity_poly.pdbx_strand_id
1 'polypeptide(L)'
;MNFLWYSVQDALSKVSPVAYIDMLDGDSEGHIRFHTPDDAKAVSDVRAELQKEHSWALEILSGDHEQRYWQKILVDRQVKLNRPREKKRGTEKLISKAEKIILTRAKEATKHIRFQED
;
A
#
# COMPACT_ATOMS: atom_id res chain seq x y z
N MET A 1 9.85 -0.80 3.74
CA MET A 1 10.12 0.61 4.12
C MET A 1 8.97 1.39 3.49
N ASN A 2 7.90 1.64 4.25
CA ASN A 2 6.59 2.09 3.73
C ASN A 2 6.38 3.61 3.86
N PHE A 3 7.46 4.36 4.13
CA PHE A 3 7.37 5.73 4.63
C PHE A 3 6.74 6.71 3.63
N LEU A 4 7.03 6.52 2.33
CA LEU A 4 6.47 7.34 1.27
C LEU A 4 4.95 7.10 1.11
N TRP A 5 4.52 5.84 1.16
CA TRP A 5 3.11 5.48 1.07
C TRP A 5 2.28 6.11 2.19
N TYR A 6 2.74 5.98 3.44
CA TYR A 6 2.08 6.61 4.59
C TYR A 6 2.05 8.14 4.47
N SER A 7 3.14 8.76 4.01
CA SER A 7 3.19 10.22 3.83
C SER A 7 2.19 10.71 2.78
N VAL A 8 2.07 10.02 1.65
CA VAL A 8 1.09 10.38 0.59
C VAL A 8 -0.33 10.18 1.09
N GLN A 9 -0.59 9.07 1.79
CA GLN A 9 -1.89 8.80 2.38
C GLN A 9 -2.29 9.89 3.38
N ASP A 10 -1.41 10.23 4.32
CA ASP A 10 -1.68 11.25 5.34
C ASP A 10 -1.87 12.64 4.74
N ALA A 11 -1.10 13.00 3.72
CA ALA A 11 -1.24 14.30 3.05
C ALA A 11 -2.59 14.43 2.35
N LEU A 12 -2.96 13.43 1.54
CA LEU A 12 -4.19 13.46 0.75
C LEU A 12 -5.44 13.24 1.60
N SER A 13 -5.36 12.43 2.67
CA SER A 13 -6.48 12.16 3.57
C SER A 13 -6.93 13.38 4.38
N LYS A 14 -6.10 14.43 4.48
CA LYS A 14 -6.50 15.73 5.06
C LYS A 14 -7.53 16.46 4.21
N VAL A 15 -7.53 16.21 2.90
CA VAL A 15 -8.42 16.86 1.93
C VAL A 15 -9.62 15.97 1.65
N SER A 16 -9.39 14.70 1.30
CA SER A 16 -10.47 13.75 1.03
C SER A 16 -10.05 12.31 1.34
N PRO A 17 -10.99 11.44 1.77
CA PRO A 17 -10.67 10.06 2.13
C PRO A 17 -10.10 9.26 0.95
N VAL A 18 -8.86 8.78 1.10
CA VAL A 18 -8.19 7.95 0.10
C VAL A 18 -8.65 6.49 0.23
N ALA A 19 -9.17 5.93 -0.87
CA ALA A 19 -9.63 4.54 -0.92
C ALA A 19 -8.47 3.55 -1.13
N TYR A 20 -7.53 3.91 -1.99
CA TYR A 20 -6.40 3.06 -2.32
C TYR A 20 -5.26 3.86 -2.95
N ILE A 21 -4.02 3.42 -2.74
CA ILE A 21 -2.83 3.98 -3.37
C ILE A 21 -2.12 2.85 -4.12
N ASP A 22 -2.04 2.98 -5.44
CA ASP A 22 -1.26 2.12 -6.33
C ASP A 22 0.08 2.82 -6.62
N MET A 23 1.09 2.49 -5.81
CA MET A 23 2.48 2.92 -5.99
C MET A 23 3.40 1.73 -5.78
N LEU A 24 4.41 1.60 -6.64
CA LEU A 24 5.46 0.60 -6.48
C LEU A 24 6.65 1.19 -5.75
N ASP A 25 7.33 0.37 -4.94
CA ASP A 25 8.55 0.79 -4.26
C ASP A 25 9.63 1.13 -5.30
N GLY A 26 10.06 2.40 -5.32
CA GLY A 26 11.08 2.91 -6.24
C GLY A 26 10.54 3.64 -7.46
N ASP A 27 9.21 3.64 -7.68
CA ASP A 27 8.60 4.47 -8.73
C ASP A 27 8.47 5.93 -8.25
N SER A 28 8.66 6.87 -9.19
CA SER A 28 8.41 8.30 -8.99
C SER A 28 6.96 8.71 -9.29
N GLU A 29 6.15 7.77 -9.78
CA GLU A 29 4.78 8.01 -10.23
C GLU A 29 3.83 6.98 -9.61
N GLY A 30 2.56 7.36 -9.49
CA GLY A 30 1.58 6.61 -8.72
C GLY A 30 0.15 6.98 -9.06
N HIS A 31 -0.77 6.11 -8.71
CA HIS A 31 -2.20 6.35 -8.89
C HIS A 31 -2.93 6.28 -7.55
N ILE A 32 -3.72 7.31 -7.25
CA ILE A 32 -4.56 7.37 -6.05
C ILE A 32 -6.02 7.18 -6.47
N ARG A 33 -6.73 6.31 -5.75
CA ARG A 33 -8.17 6.11 -5.93
C ARG A 33 -8.93 6.73 -4.78
N PHE A 34 -9.98 7.44 -5.13
CA PHE A 34 -10.95 7.99 -4.19
C PHE A 34 -12.25 7.20 -4.25
N HIS A 35 -13.09 7.35 -3.22
CA HIS A 35 -14.38 6.68 -3.16
C HIS A 35 -15.40 7.31 -4.10
N THR A 36 -15.35 8.62 -4.23
CA THR A 36 -16.26 9.38 -5.10
C THR A 36 -15.49 10.28 -6.06
N PRO A 37 -16.08 10.66 -7.22
CA PRO A 37 -15.45 11.62 -8.11
C PRO A 37 -15.32 13.01 -7.49
N ASP A 38 -16.18 13.38 -6.53
CA ASP A 38 -16.11 14.68 -5.88
C ASP A 38 -14.94 14.77 -4.90
N ASP A 39 -14.58 13.67 -4.24
CA ASP A 39 -13.33 13.57 -3.45
C ASP A 39 -12.10 13.81 -4.33
N ALA A 40 -12.07 13.22 -5.54
CA ALA A 40 -10.98 13.42 -6.47
C ALA A 40 -10.91 14.88 -6.98
N LYS A 41 -12.06 15.51 -7.20
CA LYS A 41 -12.14 16.93 -7.57
C LYS A 41 -11.65 17.84 -6.44
N ALA A 42 -12.05 17.59 -5.19
CA ALA A 42 -11.60 18.37 -4.05
C ALA A 42 -10.07 18.38 -3.92
N VAL A 43 -9.42 17.24 -4.16
CA VAL A 43 -7.96 17.15 -4.22
C VAL A 43 -7.37 17.89 -5.43
N SER A 44 -8.02 17.81 -6.58
CA SER A 44 -7.63 18.56 -7.78
C SER A 44 -7.75 20.07 -7.60
N ASP A 45 -8.72 20.54 -6.82
CA ASP A 45 -8.94 21.98 -6.57
C ASP A 45 -7.79 22.57 -5.72
N VAL A 46 -7.28 21.81 -4.76
CA VAL A 46 -6.12 22.21 -3.92
C VAL A 46 -4.76 21.77 -4.50
N ARG A 47 -4.73 21.30 -5.76
CA ARG A 47 -3.51 20.77 -6.39
C ARG A 47 -2.32 21.73 -6.35
N ALA A 48 -2.57 23.03 -6.45
CA ALA A 48 -1.52 24.05 -6.46
C ALA A 48 -0.82 24.18 -5.09
N GLU A 49 -1.58 24.01 -4.01
CA GLU A 49 -1.05 24.01 -2.65
C GLU A 49 -0.22 22.74 -2.41
N LEU A 50 -0.75 21.59 -2.80
CA LEU A 50 -0.04 20.30 -2.73
C LEU A 50 1.24 20.30 -3.58
N GLN A 51 1.23 20.93 -4.76
CA GLN A 51 2.41 21.07 -5.60
C GLN A 51 3.46 21.96 -4.93
N LYS A 52 3.07 23.02 -4.21
CA LYS A 52 4.01 23.89 -3.50
C LYS A 52 4.62 23.20 -2.28
N GLU A 53 3.82 22.43 -1.53
CA GLU A 53 4.26 21.76 -0.31
C GLU A 53 5.09 20.51 -0.58
N HIS A 54 4.69 19.72 -1.58
CA HIS A 54 5.25 18.39 -1.81
C HIS A 54 5.93 18.23 -3.17
N SER A 55 5.87 19.24 -4.05
CA SER A 55 6.38 19.17 -5.43
C SER A 55 5.76 18.04 -6.27
N TRP A 56 4.51 17.65 -5.96
CA TRP A 56 3.78 16.64 -6.72
C TRP A 56 3.01 17.26 -7.89
N ALA A 57 3.01 16.57 -9.03
CA ALA A 57 2.11 16.86 -10.14
C ALA A 57 0.91 15.92 -10.05
N LEU A 58 -0.29 16.50 -9.91
CA LEU A 58 -1.54 15.75 -9.77
C LEU A 58 -2.46 16.02 -10.97
N GLU A 59 -2.98 14.96 -11.55
CA GLU A 59 -3.92 15.01 -12.67
C GLU A 59 -5.04 13.97 -12.47
N ILE A 60 -6.28 14.37 -12.71
CA ILE A 60 -7.40 13.42 -12.75
C ILE A 60 -7.36 12.69 -14.09
N LEU A 61 -7.12 11.37 -14.04
CA LEU A 61 -7.25 10.54 -15.22
C LEU A 61 -8.69 10.56 -15.76
N SER A 62 -8.82 10.67 -17.08
CA SER A 62 -10.10 10.61 -17.77
C SER A 62 -9.95 9.93 -19.14
N GLY A 63 -11.08 9.51 -19.73
CA GLY A 63 -11.11 8.92 -21.07
C GLY A 63 -10.26 7.66 -21.20
N ASP A 64 -9.46 7.60 -22.26
CA ASP A 64 -8.62 6.43 -22.57
C ASP A 64 -7.59 6.12 -21.49
N HIS A 65 -7.03 7.14 -20.83
CA HIS A 65 -6.01 6.94 -19.78
C HIS A 65 -6.61 6.27 -18.55
N GLU A 66 -7.80 6.71 -18.15
CA GLU A 66 -8.54 6.10 -17.06
C GLU A 66 -8.93 4.65 -17.40
N GLN A 67 -9.43 4.42 -18.61
CA GLN A 67 -9.81 3.07 -19.05
C GLN A 67 -8.60 2.12 -19.06
N ARG A 68 -7.45 2.57 -19.56
CA ARG A 68 -6.20 1.80 -19.53
C ARG A 68 -5.75 1.48 -18.11
N TYR A 69 -5.82 2.44 -17.20
CA TYR A 69 -5.50 2.23 -15.79
C TYR A 69 -6.42 1.16 -15.15
N TRP A 70 -7.73 1.24 -15.37
CA TRP A 70 -8.66 0.23 -14.88
C TRP A 70 -8.40 -1.16 -15.48
N GLN A 71 -8.11 -1.24 -16.78
CA GLN A 71 -7.73 -2.49 -17.44
C GLN A 71 -6.48 -3.10 -16.81
N LYS A 72 -5.44 -2.30 -16.56
CA LYS A 72 -4.22 -2.74 -15.84
C LYS A 72 -4.59 -3.37 -14.49
N ILE A 73 -5.38 -2.70 -13.66
CA ILE A 73 -5.81 -3.22 -12.35
C ILE A 73 -6.52 -4.58 -12.48
N LEU A 74 -7.42 -4.71 -13.46
CA LEU A 74 -8.16 -5.94 -13.67
C LEU A 74 -7.25 -7.10 -14.11
N VAL A 75 -6.30 -6.83 -14.99
CA VAL A 75 -5.29 -7.80 -15.44
C VAL A 75 -4.40 -8.21 -14.27
N ASP A 76 -3.87 -7.25 -13.51
CA ASP A 76 -3.01 -7.52 -12.35
C ASP A 76 -3.74 -8.35 -11.29
N ARG A 77 -5.02 -8.06 -11.04
CA ARG A 77 -5.87 -8.86 -10.16
C ARG A 77 -6.02 -10.28 -10.68
N GLN A 78 -6.24 -10.46 -11.97
CA GLN A 78 -6.40 -11.77 -12.59
C GLN A 78 -5.11 -12.59 -12.51
N VAL A 79 -3.96 -11.98 -12.80
CA VAL A 79 -2.64 -12.59 -12.64
C VAL A 79 -2.39 -13.00 -11.19
N LYS A 80 -2.73 -12.13 -10.23
CA LYS A 80 -2.57 -12.41 -8.79
C LYS A 80 -3.44 -13.57 -8.34
N LEU A 81 -4.67 -13.68 -8.84
CA LEU A 81 -5.59 -14.78 -8.52
C LEU A 81 -5.15 -16.10 -9.16
N ASN A 82 -4.61 -16.06 -10.38
CA ASN A 82 -4.19 -17.25 -11.12
C ASN A 82 -2.78 -17.70 -10.78
N ARG A 83 -2.01 -16.91 -10.01
CA ARG A 83 -0.66 -17.28 -9.60
C ARG A 83 -0.72 -18.64 -8.89
N PRO A 84 0.03 -19.66 -9.37
CA PRO A 84 0.10 -20.94 -8.70
C PRO A 84 0.57 -20.72 -7.27
N ARG A 85 -0.32 -20.98 -6.30
CA ARG A 85 0.07 -20.94 -4.89
C ARG A 85 0.74 -22.26 -4.56
N GLU A 86 1.98 -22.20 -4.09
CA GLU A 86 2.61 -23.36 -3.45
C GLU A 86 1.75 -23.79 -2.26
N LYS A 87 1.07 -24.92 -2.42
CA LYS A 87 0.29 -25.53 -1.35
C LYS A 87 1.24 -26.38 -0.53
N LYS A 88 1.73 -25.85 0.60
CA LYS A 88 2.44 -26.66 1.60
C LYS A 88 1.51 -27.74 2.15
N ARG A 89 1.87 -29.01 2.00
CA ARG A 89 1.06 -30.18 2.39
C ARG A 89 1.89 -31.14 3.26
N GLY A 90 1.19 -32.00 4.01
CA GLY A 90 1.81 -33.08 4.80
C GLY A 90 2.96 -32.61 5.68
N THR A 91 4.11 -33.27 5.54
CA THR A 91 5.35 -33.02 6.29
C THR A 91 5.85 -31.58 6.17
N GLU A 92 5.72 -30.96 4.99
CA GLU A 92 6.17 -29.59 4.76
C GLU A 92 5.41 -28.57 5.61
N LYS A 93 4.12 -28.85 5.87
CA LYS A 93 3.29 -28.02 6.78
C LYS A 93 3.77 -28.13 8.23
N LEU A 94 4.19 -29.32 8.65
CA LEU A 94 4.70 -29.55 10.01
C LEU A 94 6.05 -28.86 10.22
N ILE A 95 6.96 -28.97 9.25
CA ILE A 95 8.26 -28.29 9.26
C ILE A 95 8.05 -26.77 9.33
N SER A 96 7.23 -26.20 8.46
CA SER A 96 6.97 -24.76 8.45
C SER A 96 6.32 -24.25 9.75
N LYS A 97 5.48 -25.07 10.41
CA LYS A 97 4.91 -24.76 11.72
C LYS A 97 5.98 -24.77 12.82
N ALA A 98 6.89 -25.75 12.80
CA ALA A 98 8.00 -25.84 13.74
C ALA A 98 8.97 -24.65 13.59
N GLU A 99 9.36 -24.33 12.35
CA GLU A 99 10.20 -23.17 12.03
C GLU A 99 9.62 -21.86 12.55
N LYS A 100 8.30 -21.63 12.35
CA LYS A 100 7.63 -20.45 12.90
C LYS A 100 7.73 -20.39 14.41
N ILE A 101 7.46 -21.48 15.12
CA ILE A 101 7.51 -21.52 16.60
C ILE A 101 8.92 -21.20 17.12
N ILE A 102 9.95 -21.77 16.49
CA ILE A 102 11.34 -21.51 16.84
C ILE A 102 11.67 -20.01 16.66
N LEU A 103 11.28 -19.44 15.51
CA LEU A 103 11.52 -18.03 15.22
C LEU A 103 10.80 -17.09 16.21
N THR A 104 9.55 -17.38 16.58
CA THR A 104 8.81 -16.57 17.56
C THR A 104 9.48 -16.60 18.93
N ARG A 105 9.87 -17.79 19.40
CA ARG A 105 10.58 -17.95 20.68
C ARG A 105 11.93 -17.23 20.69
N ALA A 106 12.69 -17.32 19.60
CA ALA A 106 13.94 -16.58 19.47
C ALA A 106 13.71 -15.06 19.56
N LYS A 107 12.69 -14.53 18.88
CA LYS A 107 12.32 -13.11 18.95
C LYS A 107 11.88 -12.69 20.36
N GLU A 108 11.11 -13.51 21.05
CA GLU A 108 10.69 -13.26 22.44
C GLU A 108 11.89 -13.25 23.40
N ALA A 109 12.80 -14.21 23.25
CA ALA A 109 14.01 -14.28 24.06
C ALA A 109 14.94 -13.06 23.89
N THR A 110 14.92 -12.43 22.72
CA THR A 110 15.70 -11.21 22.45
C THR A 110 15.05 -9.92 22.96
N LYS A 111 13.80 -9.94 23.45
CA LYS A 111 13.17 -8.74 24.03
C LYS A 111 13.80 -8.47 25.40
N HIS A 112 14.41 -7.31 25.55
CA HIS A 112 15.03 -6.89 26.81
C HIS A 112 13.94 -6.59 27.84
N ILE A 113 14.05 -7.17 29.04
CA ILE A 113 13.13 -6.91 30.16
C ILE A 113 13.42 -5.50 30.67
N ARG A 114 12.44 -4.58 30.57
CA ARG A 114 12.51 -3.29 31.26
C ARG A 114 11.99 -3.46 32.68
N PHE A 115 12.87 -3.32 33.67
CA PHE A 115 12.45 -3.09 35.05
C PHE A 115 12.06 -1.62 35.19
N GLN A 116 10.89 -1.36 35.77
CA GLN A 116 10.54 -0.01 36.21
C GLN A 116 11.34 0.27 37.50
N GLU A 117 12.04 1.40 37.56
CA GLU A 117 12.68 1.88 38.80
C GLU A 117 11.59 2.48 39.69
N ASP A 118 11.55 2.02 40.96
CA ASP A 118 10.63 2.48 42.01
C ASP A 118 10.92 3.93 42.47
#